data_AF-A0A316VBJ9-F1
#
_entry.id   AF-A0A316VBJ9-F1
#
_cell.length_a   1.000
_cell.length_b   1.000
_cell.length_c   1.000
_cell.angle_alpha   90.00
_cell.angle_beta   90.00
_cell.angle_gamma   90.00
#
_symmetry.space_group_name_H-M   'P 1'
#
loop_
_entity.id
_entity.type
_entity.pdbx_description
1 polymer ?
#
loop_
_entity_poly.entity_id
_entity_poly.type
_entity_poly.pdbx_seq_one_letter_code
_entity_poly.pdbx_strand_id
1 'polypeptide(L)'
;MTFPTDPPEALTIVIVWHLAFTQAAPQSRPNLYTRKSGAHWKADWDPKSTPYPAARRDDISFSYQSAAAHGNVTIADPYNYLEKSASSSKEVQDFIDQQNSFFKTYQQRIKDTDAIRASIKDAGHYDELSYPEAYGSSDNPLYVYTHKELGSDLKSLYVATEAEIDQAVKNKFSPLPGKKVLDESSLDKNFLIFDQNISPDGKTLLYRLQQRGTNDLTTVHLVDISGLHEGKDAKSYPEQISGNQDILDG
;
A
#
# COMPACT_ATOMS: atom_id res chain seq x y z
N MET A 1 -17.16 -17.93 62.39
CA MET A 1 -16.48 -16.79 61.74
C MET A 1 -16.54 -17.03 60.25
N THR A 2 -17.54 -16.45 59.61
CA THR A 2 -17.81 -16.53 58.18
C THR A 2 -17.45 -15.18 57.58
N PHE A 3 -16.52 -15.17 56.63
CA PHE A 3 -16.20 -14.00 55.84
C PHE A 3 -17.07 -14.01 54.58
N PRO A 4 -17.78 -12.92 54.26
CA PRO A 4 -18.16 -12.60 52.90
C PRO A 4 -17.22 -11.50 52.38
N THR A 5 -16.71 -11.64 51.17
CA THR A 5 -16.27 -10.51 50.35
C THR A 5 -16.34 -10.95 48.89
N ASP A 6 -17.45 -10.62 48.25
CA ASP A 6 -17.53 -10.56 46.80
C ASP A 6 -16.55 -9.48 46.30
N PRO A 7 -15.90 -9.67 45.14
CA PRO A 7 -15.12 -8.62 44.50
C PRO A 7 -16.05 -7.57 43.86
N PRO A 8 -15.64 -6.29 43.79
CA PRO A 8 -16.45 -5.26 43.16
C PRO A 8 -16.48 -5.46 41.64
N GLU A 9 -17.69 -5.32 41.08
CA GLU A 9 -17.96 -5.30 39.65
C GLU A 9 -17.09 -4.26 38.94
N ALA A 10 -16.34 -4.71 37.93
CA ALA A 10 -15.62 -3.84 37.02
C ALA A 10 -16.63 -3.10 36.12
N LEU A 11 -16.82 -1.81 36.40
CA LEU A 11 -17.56 -0.89 35.56
C LEU A 11 -16.83 -0.74 34.21
N THR A 12 -17.28 -1.49 33.21
CA THR A 12 -16.82 -1.34 31.82
C THR A 12 -17.48 -0.10 31.24
N ILE A 13 -16.78 1.03 31.26
CA ILE A 13 -17.21 2.24 30.57
C ILE A 13 -16.81 2.11 29.09
N VAL A 14 -17.77 1.74 28.25
CA VAL A 14 -17.63 1.83 26.79
C VAL A 14 -17.85 3.30 26.39
N ILE A 15 -16.76 4.04 26.20
CA ILE A 15 -16.82 5.40 25.64
C ILE A 15 -16.91 5.28 24.12
N VAL A 16 -18.13 5.36 23.59
CA VAL A 16 -18.39 5.48 22.15
C VAL A 16 -18.16 6.93 21.72
N TRP A 17 -16.97 7.22 21.19
CA TRP A 17 -16.70 8.51 20.54
C TRP A 17 -17.43 8.58 19.20
N HIS A 18 -18.52 9.34 19.15
CA HIS A 18 -19.09 9.81 17.89
C HIS A 18 -18.26 11.01 17.40
N LEU A 19 -17.21 10.74 16.63
CA LEU A 19 -16.54 11.78 15.84
C LEU A 19 -17.46 12.15 14.67
N ALA A 20 -18.27 13.18 14.87
CA ALA A 20 -18.94 13.87 13.78
C ALA A 20 -17.89 14.64 12.96
N PHE A 21 -17.36 14.00 11.91
CA PHE A 21 -16.63 14.71 10.87
C PHE A 21 -17.57 15.76 10.27
N THR A 22 -17.28 17.04 10.51
CA THR A 22 -17.87 18.13 9.75
C THR A 22 -17.26 18.08 8.35
N GLN A 23 -17.84 17.23 7.49
CA GLN A 23 -17.62 17.27 6.06
C GLN A 23 -18.00 18.68 5.59
N ALA A 24 -17.06 19.38 4.95
CA ALA A 24 -17.40 20.54 4.15
C ALA A 24 -18.54 20.13 3.21
N ALA A 25 -19.62 20.91 3.19
CA ALA A 25 -20.78 20.60 2.37
C ALA A 25 -20.32 20.31 0.94
N PRO A 26 -20.65 19.15 0.35
CA PRO A 26 -20.27 18.85 -1.01
C PRO A 26 -20.85 19.95 -1.89
N GLN A 27 -19.97 20.73 -2.54
CA GLN A 27 -20.42 21.63 -3.59
C GLN A 27 -21.26 20.80 -4.56
N SER A 28 -22.45 21.29 -4.89
CA SER A 28 -23.41 20.60 -5.75
C SER A 28 -22.74 20.25 -7.07
N ARG A 29 -22.21 19.03 -7.17
CA ARG A 29 -21.62 18.52 -8.40
C ARG A 29 -22.76 18.43 -9.41
N PRO A 30 -22.59 18.89 -10.66
CA PRO A 30 -23.56 18.58 -11.70
C PRO A 30 -23.75 17.07 -11.72
N ASN A 31 -25.01 16.66 -11.82
CA ASN A 31 -25.47 15.29 -11.70
C ASN A 31 -24.95 14.47 -12.91
N LEU A 32 -23.68 14.06 -12.89
CA LEU A 32 -22.99 13.32 -13.96
C LEU A 32 -23.53 11.89 -14.15
N TYR A 33 -24.46 11.44 -13.29
CA TYR A 33 -25.04 10.11 -13.32
C TYR A 33 -26.54 10.10 -13.64
N THR A 34 -27.00 10.94 -14.57
CA THR A 34 -28.19 10.56 -15.35
C THR A 34 -27.79 9.48 -16.34
N ARG A 35 -27.62 8.26 -15.82
CA ARG A 35 -27.47 7.05 -16.63
C ARG A 35 -28.78 6.88 -17.39
N LYS A 36 -28.82 7.33 -18.65
CA LYS A 36 -29.89 6.95 -19.58
C LYS A 36 -29.90 5.42 -19.65
N SER A 37 -30.82 4.82 -18.91
CA SER A 37 -31.15 3.40 -18.97
C SER A 37 -31.65 3.11 -20.39
N GLY A 38 -30.73 2.73 -21.27
CA GLY A 38 -31.00 2.54 -22.70
C GLY A 38 -29.75 2.42 -23.57
N ALA A 39 -28.58 2.86 -23.09
CA ALA A 39 -27.32 2.54 -23.75
C ALA A 39 -26.92 1.09 -23.41
N HIS A 40 -27.34 0.14 -24.25
CA HIS A 40 -26.63 -1.12 -24.38
C HIS A 40 -25.17 -0.77 -24.68
N TRP A 41 -24.27 -1.01 -23.75
CA TRP A 41 -22.84 -1.00 -24.00
C TRP A 41 -22.56 -2.21 -24.91
N LYS A 42 -22.91 -2.14 -26.19
CA LYS A 42 -22.21 -3.00 -27.14
C LYS A 42 -20.79 -2.47 -27.10
N ALA A 43 -19.88 -3.25 -26.53
CA ALA A 43 -18.47 -3.02 -26.80
C ALA A 43 -18.37 -3.00 -28.33
N ASP A 44 -17.99 -1.87 -28.92
CA ASP A 44 -17.78 -1.69 -30.37
C ASP A 44 -16.54 -2.48 -30.85
N TRP A 45 -16.30 -3.62 -30.22
CA TRP A 45 -15.18 -4.49 -30.48
C TRP A 45 -15.70 -5.73 -31.21
N ASP A 46 -15.17 -5.93 -32.41
CA ASP A 46 -15.45 -7.08 -33.25
C ASP A 46 -14.10 -7.75 -33.59
N PRO A 47 -13.86 -9.01 -33.19
CA PRO A 47 -12.61 -9.71 -33.46
C PRO A 47 -12.35 -9.92 -34.95
N LYS A 48 -13.38 -9.82 -35.80
CA LYS A 48 -13.20 -9.94 -37.25
C LYS A 48 -12.60 -8.67 -37.83
N SER A 49 -13.04 -7.49 -37.37
CA SER A 49 -12.52 -6.20 -37.81
C SER A 49 -11.25 -5.77 -37.08
N THR A 50 -11.06 -6.19 -35.83
CA THR A 50 -9.88 -5.91 -35.00
C THR A 50 -9.38 -7.23 -34.39
N PRO A 51 -8.64 -8.05 -35.15
CA PRO A 51 -8.21 -9.37 -34.69
C PRO A 51 -7.24 -9.29 -33.53
N TYR A 52 -7.29 -10.30 -32.67
CA TYR A 52 -6.32 -10.46 -31.60
C TYR A 52 -4.91 -10.70 -32.15
N PRO A 53 -3.86 -10.31 -31.41
CA PRO A 53 -2.50 -10.76 -31.71
C PRO A 53 -2.42 -12.28 -31.78
N ALA A 54 -1.67 -12.78 -32.76
CA ALA A 54 -1.45 -14.22 -32.91
C ALA A 54 -0.56 -14.72 -31.76
N ALA A 55 -0.96 -15.82 -31.13
CA ALA A 55 -0.15 -16.52 -30.13
C ALA A 55 0.30 -17.87 -30.70
N ARG A 56 1.61 -18.12 -30.71
CA ARG A 56 2.17 -19.44 -31.06
C ARG A 56 1.58 -20.51 -30.13
N ARG A 57 1.38 -21.70 -30.66
CA ARG A 57 0.93 -22.88 -29.89
C ARG A 57 1.93 -23.99 -30.07
N ASP A 58 2.38 -24.55 -28.96
CA ASP A 58 3.28 -25.68 -28.92
C ASP A 58 2.53 -26.99 -28.63
N ASP A 59 3.16 -28.11 -28.92
CA ASP A 59 2.68 -29.44 -28.55
C ASP A 59 3.38 -29.89 -27.26
N ILE A 60 3.23 -29.08 -26.20
CA ILE A 60 3.73 -29.38 -24.86
C ILE A 60 2.57 -29.93 -24.03
N SER A 61 2.83 -31.01 -23.30
CA SER A 61 1.88 -31.62 -22.38
C SER A 61 2.56 -32.10 -21.10
N PHE A 62 1.84 -32.03 -20.00
CA PHE A 62 2.30 -32.47 -18.69
C PHE A 62 1.41 -33.62 -18.19
N SER A 63 1.98 -34.55 -17.44
CA SER A 63 1.28 -35.70 -16.88
C SER A 63 1.23 -35.59 -15.37
N TYR A 64 0.03 -35.66 -14.80
CA TYR A 64 -0.20 -35.54 -13.36
C TYR A 64 -0.94 -36.76 -12.83
N GLN A 65 -0.57 -37.21 -11.64
CA GLN A 65 -1.31 -38.26 -10.93
C GLN A 65 -2.68 -37.73 -10.49
N SER A 66 -3.74 -38.51 -10.73
CA SER A 66 -5.11 -38.18 -10.34
C SER A 66 -5.70 -39.35 -9.58
N ALA A 67 -6.10 -39.07 -8.33
CA ALA A 67 -6.80 -40.05 -7.49
C ALA A 67 -8.15 -40.46 -8.11
N ALA A 68 -8.88 -39.51 -8.71
CA ALA A 68 -10.18 -39.76 -9.34
C ALA A 68 -10.07 -40.62 -10.61
N ALA A 69 -8.98 -40.47 -11.37
CA ALA A 69 -8.70 -41.31 -12.53
C ALA A 69 -7.99 -42.62 -12.16
N HIS A 70 -7.65 -42.81 -10.87
CA HIS A 70 -6.82 -43.91 -10.36
C HIS A 70 -5.53 -44.11 -11.19
N GLY A 71 -4.90 -43.02 -11.62
CA GLY A 71 -3.74 -43.04 -12.51
C GLY A 71 -3.39 -41.65 -13.03
N ASN A 72 -2.59 -41.60 -14.10
CA ASN A 72 -2.14 -40.33 -14.68
C ASN A 72 -3.18 -39.71 -15.62
N VAL A 73 -3.24 -38.38 -15.63
CA VAL A 73 -3.96 -37.55 -16.60
C VAL A 73 -2.97 -36.64 -17.30
N THR A 74 -3.00 -36.62 -18.63
CA THR A 74 -2.17 -35.74 -19.47
C THR A 74 -2.95 -34.49 -19.85
N ILE A 75 -2.34 -33.33 -19.64
CA ILE A 75 -2.92 -32.00 -19.93
C ILE A 75 -1.98 -31.27 -20.88
N ALA A 76 -2.50 -30.82 -22.01
CA ALA A 76 -1.75 -30.00 -22.95
C ALA A 76 -1.60 -28.56 -22.43
N ASP A 77 -0.39 -28.03 -22.50
CA ASP A 77 -0.06 -26.63 -22.23
C ASP A 77 0.57 -26.00 -23.49
N PRO A 78 -0.25 -25.61 -24.47
CA PRO A 78 0.24 -25.09 -25.74
C PRO A 78 0.90 -23.71 -25.62
N TYR A 79 0.82 -23.05 -24.46
CA TYR A 79 1.36 -21.70 -24.24
C TYR A 79 2.48 -21.68 -23.21
N ASN A 80 3.05 -22.85 -22.88
CA ASN A 80 4.11 -22.99 -21.89
C ASN A 80 5.30 -22.04 -22.12
N TYR A 81 5.61 -21.70 -23.38
CA TYR A 81 6.69 -20.76 -23.71
C TYR A 81 6.53 -19.36 -23.08
N LEU A 82 5.31 -18.95 -22.73
CA LEU A 82 5.01 -17.68 -22.07
C LEU A 82 5.45 -17.65 -20.59
N GLU A 83 5.83 -18.78 -20.00
CA GLU A 83 6.39 -18.83 -18.64
C GLU A 83 7.82 -18.26 -18.58
N LYS A 84 8.50 -18.14 -19.73
CA LYS A 84 9.82 -17.50 -19.79
C LYS A 84 9.68 -16.01 -19.51
N SER A 85 10.63 -15.46 -18.75
CA SER A 85 10.72 -14.01 -18.56
C SER A 85 10.90 -13.29 -19.90
N ALA A 86 10.23 -12.15 -20.05
CA ALA A 86 10.42 -11.27 -21.20
C ALA A 86 11.87 -10.78 -21.33
N SER A 87 12.61 -10.68 -20.22
CA SER A 87 14.03 -10.31 -20.21
C SER A 87 14.94 -11.39 -20.81
N SER A 88 14.51 -12.65 -20.82
CA SER A 88 15.29 -13.79 -21.33
C SER A 88 14.72 -14.39 -22.62
N SER A 89 13.56 -13.93 -23.09
CA SER A 89 12.89 -14.43 -24.29
C SER A 89 12.37 -13.29 -25.15
N LYS A 90 13.03 -13.07 -26.30
CA LYS A 90 12.60 -12.08 -27.30
C LYS A 90 11.18 -12.36 -27.80
N GLU A 91 10.82 -13.62 -27.99
CA GLU A 91 9.48 -14.00 -28.45
C GLU A 91 8.39 -13.57 -27.46
N VAL A 92 8.63 -13.77 -26.15
CA VAL A 92 7.68 -13.36 -25.10
C VAL A 92 7.57 -11.83 -25.05
N GLN A 93 8.70 -11.13 -25.14
CA GLN A 93 8.70 -9.67 -25.21
C GLN A 93 7.92 -9.15 -26.44
N ASP A 94 8.14 -9.74 -27.62
CA ASP A 94 7.43 -9.35 -28.85
C ASP A 94 5.92 -9.61 -28.73
N PHE A 95 5.50 -10.70 -28.07
CA PHE A 95 4.08 -10.97 -27.81
C PHE A 95 3.47 -9.96 -26.83
N ILE A 96 4.17 -9.61 -25.74
CA ILE A 96 3.76 -8.58 -24.80
C ILE A 96 3.58 -7.22 -25.52
N ASP A 97 4.52 -6.87 -26.39
CA ASP A 97 4.45 -5.61 -27.14
C ASP A 97 3.26 -5.57 -28.11
N GLN A 98 2.95 -6.70 -28.76
CA GLN A 98 1.75 -6.82 -29.59
C GLN A 98 0.46 -6.67 -28.77
N GLN A 99 0.39 -7.31 -27.59
CA GLN A 99 -0.76 -7.15 -26.68
C GLN A 99 -0.91 -5.71 -26.18
N ASN A 100 0.19 -5.06 -25.80
CA ASN A 100 0.21 -3.66 -25.39
C ASN A 100 -0.24 -2.73 -26.51
N SER A 101 0.22 -2.97 -27.74
CA SER A 101 -0.19 -2.20 -28.92
C SER A 101 -1.69 -2.37 -29.18
N PHE A 102 -2.17 -3.62 -29.18
CA PHE A 102 -3.59 -3.94 -29.31
C PHE A 102 -4.43 -3.22 -28.24
N PHE A 103 -4.03 -3.29 -26.97
CA PHE A 103 -4.72 -2.62 -25.87
C PHE A 103 -4.72 -1.09 -26.02
N LYS A 104 -3.61 -0.47 -26.45
CA LYS A 104 -3.56 0.98 -26.72
C LYS A 104 -4.57 1.41 -27.78
N THR A 105 -4.75 0.62 -28.85
CA THR A 105 -5.76 0.94 -29.89
C THR A 105 -7.19 0.89 -29.34
N TYR A 106 -7.45 0.01 -28.38
CA TYR A 106 -8.74 -0.05 -27.69
C TYR A 106 -8.94 1.17 -26.78
N GLN A 107 -7.92 1.55 -26.00
CA GLN A 107 -7.97 2.72 -25.12
C GLN A 107 -8.25 4.02 -25.87
N GLN A 108 -7.70 4.18 -27.08
CA GLN A 108 -7.96 5.36 -27.94
C GLN A 108 -9.44 5.57 -28.30
N ARG A 109 -10.28 4.53 -28.20
CA ARG A 109 -11.72 4.62 -28.47
C ARG A 109 -12.52 5.13 -27.27
N ILE A 110 -11.92 5.18 -26.08
CA ILE A 110 -12.57 5.62 -24.85
C ILE A 110 -12.57 7.16 -24.84
N LYS A 111 -13.72 7.77 -25.13
CA LYS A 111 -13.86 9.23 -25.28
C LYS A 111 -13.55 10.02 -24.02
N ASP A 112 -13.82 9.45 -22.85
CA ASP A 112 -13.75 10.16 -21.57
C ASP A 112 -12.49 9.84 -20.77
N THR A 113 -11.47 9.19 -21.36
CA THR A 113 -10.26 8.78 -20.60
C THR A 113 -9.58 9.95 -19.91
N ASP A 114 -9.45 11.10 -20.58
CA ASP A 114 -8.77 12.25 -19.98
C ASP A 114 -9.62 12.91 -18.88
N ALA A 115 -10.95 12.95 -19.05
CA ALA A 115 -11.85 13.42 -17.99
C ALA A 115 -11.82 12.49 -16.77
N ILE A 116 -11.75 11.18 -16.97
CA ILE A 116 -11.61 10.18 -15.90
C ILE A 116 -10.25 10.35 -15.21
N ARG A 117 -9.15 10.47 -15.96
CA ARG A 117 -7.80 10.72 -15.41
C ARG A 117 -7.76 12.00 -14.59
N ALA A 118 -8.32 13.09 -15.10
CA ALA A 118 -8.41 14.35 -14.39
C ALA A 118 -9.23 14.19 -13.10
N SER A 119 -10.40 13.54 -13.17
CA SER A 119 -11.21 13.29 -11.98
C SER A 119 -10.50 12.45 -10.92
N ILE A 120 -9.71 11.44 -11.32
CA ILE A 120 -8.92 10.62 -10.39
C ILE A 120 -7.80 11.46 -9.79
N LYS A 121 -7.09 12.23 -10.61
CA LYS A 121 -6.02 13.13 -10.16
C LYS A 121 -6.54 14.17 -9.17
N ASP A 122 -7.65 14.81 -9.48
CA ASP A 122 -8.29 15.80 -8.62
C ASP A 122 -8.81 15.16 -7.33
N ALA A 123 -9.34 13.94 -7.40
CA ALA A 123 -9.76 13.20 -6.21
C ALA A 123 -8.58 12.88 -5.28
N GLY A 124 -7.39 12.63 -5.82
CA GLY A 124 -6.14 12.41 -5.06
C GLY A 124 -5.36 13.68 -4.72
N HIS A 125 -5.92 14.86 -4.97
CA HIS A 125 -5.22 16.14 -4.77
C HIS A 125 -5.39 16.64 -3.32
N TYR A 126 -4.84 15.89 -2.37
CA TYR A 126 -4.80 16.24 -0.95
C TYR A 126 -3.50 15.75 -0.29
N ASP A 127 -3.11 16.37 0.84
CA ASP A 127 -2.05 15.85 1.71
C ASP A 127 -2.53 14.55 2.37
N GLU A 128 -1.75 13.49 2.24
CA GLU A 128 -2.09 12.19 2.84
C GLU A 128 -1.38 12.05 4.19
N LEU A 129 -2.16 11.77 5.23
CA LEU A 129 -1.70 11.44 6.56
C LEU A 129 -2.12 10.02 6.88
N SER A 130 -1.17 9.15 7.25
CA SER A 130 -1.53 7.85 7.79
C SER A 130 -2.13 8.01 9.18
N TYR A 131 -2.91 7.01 9.59
CA TYR A 131 -3.34 6.93 10.98
C TYR A 131 -2.10 6.87 11.91
N PRO A 132 -2.03 7.67 12.98
CA PRO A 132 -0.97 7.54 13.97
C PRO A 132 -1.10 6.25 14.77
N GLU A 133 -0.09 5.41 14.69
CA GLU A 133 -0.03 4.14 15.40
C GLU A 133 0.82 4.29 16.66
N ALA A 134 0.31 3.82 17.79
CA ALA A 134 1.00 3.89 19.07
C ALA A 134 1.99 2.74 19.24
N TYR A 135 3.19 3.06 19.71
CA TYR A 135 4.27 2.12 20.01
C TYR A 135 4.95 2.49 21.33
N GLY A 136 5.79 1.58 21.85
CA GLY A 136 6.54 1.76 23.09
C GLY A 136 5.73 1.36 24.34
N SER A 137 6.00 2.03 25.46
CA SER A 137 5.33 1.78 26.73
C SER A 137 3.89 2.28 26.73
N SER A 138 2.98 1.57 27.40
CA SER A 138 1.59 1.99 27.60
C SER A 138 1.46 3.32 28.35
N ASP A 139 2.43 3.64 29.21
CA ASP A 139 2.36 4.83 30.09
C ASP A 139 2.83 6.10 29.38
N ASN A 140 3.58 5.95 28.29
CA ASN A 140 4.13 7.07 27.51
C ASN A 140 4.31 6.62 26.05
N PRO A 141 3.21 6.42 25.31
CA PRO A 141 3.28 5.93 23.95
C PRO A 141 3.88 6.99 23.02
N LEU A 142 4.63 6.50 22.03
CA LEU A 142 5.04 7.28 20.87
C LEU A 142 4.19 6.91 19.68
N TYR A 143 3.78 7.91 18.91
CA TYR A 143 2.94 7.74 17.74
C TYR A 143 3.76 7.87 16.48
N VAL A 144 3.68 6.88 15.61
CA VAL A 144 4.35 6.88 14.32
C VAL A 144 3.31 7.05 13.23
N TYR A 145 3.57 7.95 12.28
CA TYR A 145 2.72 8.17 11.13
C TYR A 145 3.53 8.67 9.94
N THR A 146 2.95 8.58 8.74
CA THR A 146 3.55 9.12 7.53
C THR A 146 2.73 10.29 7.01
N HIS A 147 3.44 11.24 6.39
CA HIS A 147 2.84 12.35 5.69
C HIS A 147 3.38 12.39 4.26
N LYS A 148 2.48 12.44 3.28
CA LYS A 148 2.81 12.65 1.87
C LYS A 148 2.18 13.98 1.45
N GLU A 149 3.05 14.94 1.18
CA GLU A 149 2.66 16.27 0.72
C GLU A 149 1.96 16.21 -0.64
N LEU A 150 1.05 17.14 -0.85
CA LEU A 150 0.31 17.34 -2.08
C LEU A 150 1.22 17.36 -3.31
N GLY A 151 1.00 16.41 -4.21
CA GLY A 151 1.77 16.30 -5.46
C GLY A 151 3.13 15.60 -5.32
N SER A 152 3.49 15.12 -4.13
CA SER A 152 4.62 14.23 -3.92
C SER A 152 4.17 12.76 -4.04
N ASP A 153 5.01 11.93 -4.66
CA ASP A 153 4.90 10.46 -4.62
C ASP A 153 5.72 9.85 -3.47
N LEU A 154 6.44 10.68 -2.72
CA LEU A 154 7.33 10.31 -1.61
C LEU A 154 6.73 10.75 -0.28
N LYS A 155 6.84 9.89 0.73
CA LYS A 155 6.36 10.15 2.08
C LYS A 155 7.49 10.47 3.05
N SER A 156 7.16 11.22 4.08
CA SER A 156 8.01 11.47 5.26
C SER A 156 7.44 10.73 6.46
N LEU A 157 8.32 10.14 7.27
CA LEU A 157 7.98 9.45 8.51
C LEU A 157 8.13 10.42 9.68
N TYR A 158 7.11 10.46 10.53
CA TYR A 158 7.03 11.30 11.72
C TYR A 158 6.87 10.46 12.98
N VAL A 159 7.43 10.95 14.07
CA VAL A 159 7.22 10.43 15.42
C VAL A 159 6.76 11.58 16.32
N ALA A 160 5.67 11.36 17.03
CA ALA A 160 5.06 12.34 17.92
C ALA A 160 4.76 11.73 19.29
N THR A 161 4.72 12.58 20.31
CA THR A 161 4.21 12.23 21.64
C THR A 161 2.68 12.33 21.66
N GLU A 162 2.03 11.69 22.63
CA GLU A 162 0.58 11.78 22.84
C GLU A 162 0.11 13.24 22.98
N ALA A 163 0.83 14.05 23.77
CA ALA A 163 0.51 15.45 23.97
C ALA A 163 0.57 16.29 22.68
N GLU A 164 1.49 15.97 21.78
CA GLU A 164 1.59 16.62 20.46
C GLU A 164 0.42 16.21 19.56
N ILE A 165 0.04 14.92 19.56
CA ILE A 165 -1.15 14.43 18.83
C ILE A 165 -2.42 15.11 19.34
N ASP A 166 -2.64 15.16 20.65
CA ASP A 166 -3.81 15.81 21.26
C ASP A 166 -3.90 17.29 20.89
N GLN A 167 -2.76 17.97 20.85
CA GLN A 167 -2.70 19.37 20.44
C GLN A 167 -2.95 19.53 18.93
N ALA A 168 -2.43 18.63 18.11
CA ALA A 168 -2.69 18.61 16.67
C ALA A 168 -4.16 18.35 16.36
N VAL A 169 -4.85 17.46 17.08
CA VAL A 169 -6.30 17.25 16.92
C VAL A 169 -7.08 18.56 17.12
N LYS A 170 -6.74 19.34 18.15
CA LYS A 170 -7.36 20.65 18.40
C LYS A 170 -7.10 21.66 17.27
N ASN A 171 -5.93 21.56 16.66
CA ASN A 171 -5.48 22.45 15.59
C ASN A 171 -5.68 21.87 14.18
N LYS A 172 -6.43 20.78 14.03
CA LYS A 172 -6.67 20.08 12.75
C LYS A 172 -5.36 19.73 12.01
N PHE A 173 -4.36 19.26 12.75
CA PHE A 173 -3.05 18.85 12.26
C PHE A 173 -2.27 19.95 11.51
N SER A 174 -2.49 21.22 11.89
CA SER A 174 -1.73 22.36 11.39
C SER A 174 -1.11 23.16 12.54
N PRO A 175 0.22 23.09 12.77
CA PRO A 175 1.20 22.27 12.05
C PRO A 175 1.09 20.77 12.37
N LEU A 176 1.80 19.94 11.59
CA LEU A 176 1.91 18.50 11.86
C LEU A 176 2.60 18.24 13.22
N PRO A 177 2.12 17.28 14.02
CA PRO A 177 2.68 16.97 15.34
C PRO A 177 4.03 16.26 15.28
N GLY A 178 4.86 16.46 16.30
CA GLY A 178 6.10 15.72 16.48
C GLY A 178 7.23 16.13 15.53
N LYS A 179 8.09 15.17 15.20
CA LYS A 179 9.32 15.38 14.43
C LYS A 179 9.36 14.47 13.22
N LYS A 180 9.80 15.02 12.09
CA LYS A 180 10.17 14.25 10.91
C LYS A 180 11.47 13.50 11.21
N VAL A 181 11.41 12.18 11.23
CA VAL A 181 12.56 11.31 11.54
C VAL A 181 13.22 10.75 10.29
N LEU A 182 12.46 10.64 9.18
CA LEU A 182 12.98 10.18 7.89
C LEU A 182 12.17 10.81 6.75
N ASP A 183 12.85 11.13 5.66
CA ASP A 183 12.25 11.63 4.43
C ASP A 183 12.65 10.70 3.29
N GLU A 184 11.69 10.10 2.58
CA GLU A 184 12.00 9.22 1.45
C GLU A 184 12.77 9.94 0.35
N SER A 185 12.67 11.27 0.25
CA SER A 185 13.48 12.04 -0.71
C SER A 185 14.99 11.98 -0.43
N SER A 186 15.38 11.58 0.79
CA SER A 186 16.79 11.40 1.18
C SER A 186 17.32 10.00 0.87
N LEU A 187 16.46 9.07 0.49
CA LEU A 187 16.81 7.71 0.10
C LEU A 187 17.20 7.63 -1.38
N ASP A 188 17.83 6.52 -1.79
CA ASP A 188 17.96 6.21 -3.21
C ASP A 188 16.55 6.01 -3.81
N LYS A 189 16.33 6.58 -5.00
CA LYS A 189 15.04 6.60 -5.71
C LYS A 189 14.41 5.22 -5.92
N ASN A 190 15.20 4.15 -5.86
CA ASN A 190 14.74 2.79 -6.03
C ASN A 190 14.14 2.20 -4.74
N PHE A 191 14.19 2.90 -3.62
CA PHE A 191 13.67 2.43 -2.35
C PHE A 191 12.50 3.27 -1.84
N LEU A 192 11.73 2.66 -0.94
CA LEU A 192 10.68 3.28 -0.14
C LEU A 192 10.74 2.72 1.28
N ILE A 193 10.18 3.46 2.24
CA ILE A 193 10.07 3.01 3.62
C ILE A 193 8.95 1.96 3.69
N PHE A 194 9.29 0.81 4.23
CA PHE A 194 8.38 -0.31 4.47
C PHE A 194 8.58 -0.82 5.89
N ASP A 195 7.50 -1.08 6.61
CA ASP A 195 7.47 -1.44 8.03
C ASP A 195 8.24 -0.46 8.94
N GLN A 196 7.58 -0.06 10.02
CA GLN A 196 8.18 0.73 11.07
C GLN A 196 7.80 0.16 12.42
N ASN A 197 8.70 0.24 13.39
CA ASN A 197 8.42 -0.16 14.75
C ASN A 197 9.29 0.63 15.72
N ILE A 198 8.80 0.87 16.93
CA ILE A 198 9.59 1.49 17.99
C ILE A 198 9.89 0.44 19.07
N SER A 199 11.12 0.42 19.56
CA SER A 199 11.54 -0.46 20.65
C SER A 199 10.65 -0.28 21.89
N PRO A 200 10.47 -1.32 22.72
CA PRO A 200 9.63 -1.23 23.92
C PRO A 200 10.00 -0.10 24.89
N ASP A 201 11.28 0.30 24.90
CA ASP A 201 11.78 1.41 25.73
C ASP A 201 11.59 2.80 25.11
N GLY A 202 11.04 2.88 23.90
CA GLY A 202 10.76 4.14 23.19
C GLY A 202 11.99 4.85 22.63
N LYS A 203 13.18 4.22 22.66
CA LYS A 203 14.44 4.88 22.33
C LYS A 203 14.93 4.67 20.91
N THR A 204 14.47 3.62 20.25
CA THR A 204 14.95 3.22 18.94
C THR A 204 13.79 3.02 17.99
N LEU A 205 13.81 3.70 16.85
CA LEU A 205 12.93 3.45 15.72
C LEU A 205 13.64 2.51 14.75
N LEU A 206 12.97 1.42 14.42
CA LEU A 206 13.32 0.53 13.34
C LEU A 206 12.48 0.88 12.11
N TYR A 207 13.11 0.90 10.94
CA TYR A 207 12.40 0.87 9.66
C TYR A 207 13.09 -0.06 8.68
N ARG A 208 12.34 -0.59 7.70
CA ARG A 208 12.91 -1.36 6.59
C ARG A 208 12.77 -0.57 5.30
N LEU A 209 13.60 -0.92 4.33
CA LEU A 209 13.46 -0.42 2.97
C LEU A 209 12.93 -1.54 2.08
N GLN A 210 12.04 -1.20 1.16
CA GLN A 210 11.61 -2.10 0.09
C GLN A 210 12.08 -1.53 -1.25
N GLN A 211 12.61 -2.39 -2.11
CA GLN A 211 12.93 -2.00 -3.48
C GLN A 211 11.62 -1.81 -4.27
N ARG A 212 11.49 -0.69 -4.96
CA ARG A 212 10.32 -0.37 -5.77
C ARG A 212 10.10 -1.43 -6.84
N GLY A 213 8.86 -1.92 -6.94
CA GLY A 213 8.45 -2.90 -7.94
C GLY A 213 8.80 -4.35 -7.61
N THR A 214 9.39 -4.63 -6.44
CA THR A 214 9.60 -6.00 -5.94
C THR A 214 8.94 -6.15 -4.58
N ASN A 215 8.72 -7.39 -4.13
CA ASN A 215 8.37 -7.68 -2.74
C ASN A 215 9.61 -7.97 -1.89
N ASP A 216 10.79 -7.68 -2.43
CA ASP A 216 12.05 -7.94 -1.75
C ASP A 216 12.25 -6.88 -0.69
N LEU A 217 12.08 -7.30 0.56
CA LEU A 217 12.41 -6.50 1.71
C LEU A 217 13.92 -6.50 1.87
N THR A 218 14.45 -5.31 2.11
CA THR A 218 15.89 -5.13 2.22
C THR A 218 16.29 -4.86 3.66
N THR A 219 17.34 -4.09 3.84
CA THR A 219 18.04 -3.82 5.08
C THR A 219 17.14 -3.23 6.16
N VAL A 220 17.37 -3.68 7.40
CA VAL A 220 16.79 -3.09 8.60
C VAL A 220 17.68 -1.93 9.04
N HIS A 221 17.08 -0.79 9.31
CA HIS A 221 17.75 0.41 9.77
C HIS A 221 17.25 0.82 11.15
N LEU A 222 18.15 1.39 11.96
CA LEU A 222 17.86 1.86 13.30
C LEU A 222 18.14 3.37 13.43
N VAL A 223 17.25 4.06 14.13
CA VAL A 223 17.34 5.49 14.42
C VAL A 223 17.18 5.71 15.92
N ASP A 224 18.11 6.44 16.53
CA ASP A 224 17.96 6.94 17.89
C ASP A 224 16.85 7.99 17.93
N ILE A 225 15.85 7.71 18.75
CA ILE A 225 14.74 8.62 19.02
C ILE A 225 14.61 8.92 20.53
N SER A 226 15.58 8.49 21.35
CA SER A 226 15.55 8.67 22.81
C SER A 226 15.39 10.12 23.25
N GLY A 227 15.88 11.07 22.44
CA GLY A 227 15.80 12.50 22.70
C GLY A 227 14.48 13.17 22.30
N LEU A 228 13.54 12.46 21.65
CA LEU A 228 12.31 13.08 21.12
C LEU A 228 11.44 13.70 22.22
N HIS A 229 11.30 13.03 23.36
CA HIS A 229 10.56 13.58 24.51
C HIS A 229 11.19 14.87 25.06
N GLU A 230 12.48 15.09 24.80
CA GLU A 230 13.22 16.29 25.20
C GLU A 230 13.30 17.33 24.07
N GLY A 231 12.61 17.09 22.94
CA GLY A 231 12.62 17.96 21.77
C GLY A 231 13.90 17.91 20.93
N LYS A 232 14.80 16.95 21.19
CA LYS A 232 16.05 16.76 20.43
C LYS A 232 15.77 16.06 19.11
N ASP A 233 16.60 16.34 18.11
CA ASP A 233 16.51 15.70 16.80
C ASP A 233 16.96 14.23 16.85
N ALA A 234 16.32 13.40 16.02
CA ALA A 234 16.65 12.00 15.86
C ALA A 234 18.05 11.83 15.25
N LYS A 235 18.79 10.80 15.69
CA LYS A 235 20.13 10.50 15.16
C LYS A 235 20.09 9.16 14.45
N SER A 236 20.39 9.14 13.15
CA SER A 236 20.50 7.89 12.41
C SER A 236 21.83 7.22 12.74
N TYR A 237 21.78 5.92 13.04
CA TYR A 237 22.98 5.09 13.13
C TYR A 237 23.17 4.33 11.81
N PRO A 238 24.41 4.25 11.28
CA PRO A 238 24.68 3.54 10.03
C PRO A 238 24.66 2.01 10.18
N GLU A 239 24.24 1.47 11.32
CA GLU A 239 24.20 0.01 11.53
C GLU A 239 23.11 -0.62 10.65
N GLN A 240 23.56 -1.18 9.53
CA GLN A 240 22.78 -2.05 8.67
C GLN A 240 22.72 -3.44 9.31
N ILE A 241 21.54 -3.84 9.78
CA ILE A 241 21.31 -5.25 10.12
C ILE A 241 20.77 -5.91 8.86
N SER A 242 21.65 -6.59 8.11
CA SER A 242 21.24 -7.43 6.99
C SER A 242 20.83 -8.81 7.53
N GLY A 243 19.54 -9.02 7.72
CA GLY A 243 18.97 -10.35 7.96
C GLY A 243 18.35 -10.86 6.67
N ASN A 244 18.93 -11.89 6.06
CA ASN A 244 18.25 -12.63 4.99
C ASN A 244 17.09 -13.41 5.60
N GLN A 245 15.90 -13.24 5.01
CA GLN A 245 14.71 -14.10 5.09
C GLN A 245 14.77 -15.28 6.06
N ASP A 246 14.20 -15.12 7.26
CA ASP A 246 13.57 -16.25 7.96
C ASP A 246 12.16 -16.42 7.37
N ILE A 247 12.07 -17.10 6.23
CA ILE A 247 10.82 -17.70 5.78
C ILE A 247 10.67 -19.02 6.56
N LEU A 248 9.85 -18.97 7.61
CA LEU A 248 8.91 -20.02 8.02
C LEU A 248 9.40 -21.48 7.86
N ASP A 249 10.13 -21.99 8.86
CA ASP A 249 9.99 -23.39 9.27
C ASP A 249 8.77 -23.48 10.20
N GLY A 250 7.63 -23.91 9.65
CA GLY A 250 6.38 -24.16 10.37
C GLY A 250 5.32 -24.79 9.48
#